data_AF-A0A7L6AYV8-F1
#
_entry.id   AF-A0A7L6AYV8-F1
#
_cell.length_a   1.000
_cell.length_b   1.000
_cell.length_c   1.000
_cell.angle_alpha   90.00
_cell.angle_beta   90.00
_cell.angle_gamma   90.00
#
_symmetry.space_group_name_H-M   'P 1'
#
loop_
_entity.id
_entity.type
_entity.pdbx_description
1 polymer ?
#
loop_
_entity_poly.entity_id
_entity_poly.type
_entity_poly.pdbx_seq_one_letter_code
_entity_poly.pdbx_strand_id
1 'polypeptide(L)'
;MTRDGPPAGRSTRFGGFWALGGGAVVIVVALLILRPIVDSRECPNHGGNGNASSFGDARLDLVFVLLLLGWLAAVVVEQALPVAWRHRQPVEITLRAAAAVLLALTASCCLAVEVLVTCH
;
A
#
# COMPACT_ATOMS: atom_id res chain seq x y z
N MET A 1 9.10 45.67 -25.16
CA MET A 1 8.00 44.99 -24.44
C MET A 1 8.01 43.52 -24.86
N THR A 2 8.81 42.70 -24.21
CA THR A 2 8.84 41.25 -24.38
C THR A 2 8.16 40.63 -23.16
N ARG A 3 6.96 40.07 -23.37
CA ARG A 3 6.23 39.29 -22.36
C ARG A 3 6.89 37.91 -22.32
N ASP A 4 7.84 37.73 -21.39
CA ASP A 4 8.22 36.40 -20.94
C ASP A 4 7.05 35.82 -20.16
N GLY A 5 6.26 34.97 -20.82
CA GLY A 5 5.24 34.17 -20.15
C GLY A 5 5.92 33.20 -19.16
N PRO A 6 5.34 32.95 -17.98
CA PRO A 6 5.93 32.03 -17.02
C PRO A 6 6.10 30.64 -17.65
N PRO A 7 7.17 29.90 -17.32
CA PRO A 7 7.43 28.58 -17.89
C PRO A 7 6.23 27.67 -17.63
N ALA A 8 5.72 27.03 -18.69
CA ALA A 8 4.67 26.03 -18.59
C ALA A 8 5.06 25.00 -17.55
N GLY A 9 4.40 25.06 -16.39
CA GLY A 9 4.65 24.16 -15.27
C GLY A 9 4.53 22.72 -15.76
N ARG A 10 5.63 21.98 -15.70
CA ARG A 10 5.72 20.57 -16.06
C ARG A 10 4.58 19.83 -15.36
N SER A 11 3.55 19.43 -16.11
CA SER A 11 2.46 18.62 -15.57
C SER A 11 3.02 17.26 -15.19
N THR A 12 3.30 17.06 -13.91
CA THR A 12 3.66 15.74 -13.39
C THR A 12 2.42 14.88 -13.49
N ARG A 13 2.30 14.12 -14.60
CA ARG A 13 1.21 13.15 -14.82
C ARG A 13 1.05 12.14 -13.68
N PHE A 14 2.10 11.94 -12.88
CA PHE A 14 2.17 11.08 -11.70
C PHE A 14 2.01 11.79 -10.35
N GLY A 15 1.70 13.09 -10.33
CA GLY A 15 1.37 13.78 -9.08
C GLY A 15 0.16 13.12 -8.41
N GLY A 16 0.34 12.68 -7.16
CA GLY A 16 -0.67 11.99 -6.37
C GLY A 16 -0.60 10.45 -6.37
N PHE A 17 0.53 9.83 -6.76
CA PHE A 17 0.69 8.36 -6.70
C PHE A 17 1.96 7.92 -5.96
N TRP A 18 2.62 8.83 -5.23
CA TRP A 18 3.86 8.53 -4.53
C TRP A 18 3.64 7.61 -3.33
N ALA A 19 2.56 7.79 -2.58
CA ALA A 19 2.20 6.90 -1.49
C ALA A 19 1.82 5.52 -2.02
N LEU A 20 1.14 5.44 -3.17
CA LEU A 20 0.80 4.16 -3.80
C LEU A 20 2.06 3.39 -4.20
N GLY A 21 2.94 3.99 -5.01
CA GLY A 21 4.15 3.32 -5.49
C GLY A 21 5.23 3.18 -4.42
N GLY A 22 5.55 4.26 -3.71
CA GLY A 22 6.57 4.27 -2.65
C GLY A 22 6.19 3.39 -1.46
N GLY A 23 4.92 3.40 -1.05
CA GLY A 23 4.43 2.50 -0.01
C GLY A 23 4.46 1.03 -0.45
N ALA A 24 4.09 0.72 -1.70
CA ALA A 24 4.24 -0.64 -2.23
C ALA A 24 5.69 -1.14 -2.16
N VAL A 25 6.67 -0.29 -2.51
CA VAL A 25 8.09 -0.63 -2.37
C VAL A 25 8.45 -0.92 -0.93
N VAL A 26 7.99 -0.13 0.03
CA VAL A 26 8.22 -0.36 1.47
C VAL A 26 7.64 -1.71 1.90
N ILE A 27 6.42 -2.05 1.47
CA ILE A 27 5.79 -3.35 1.77
C ILE A 27 6.60 -4.51 1.18
N VAL A 28 7.03 -4.41 -0.08
CA VAL A 28 7.85 -5.44 -0.73
C VAL A 28 9.17 -5.64 0.01
N VAL A 29 9.85 -4.55 0.38
CA VAL A 29 11.09 -4.62 1.16
C VAL A 29 10.85 -5.27 2.52
N ALA A 30 9.75 -4.92 3.21
CA ALA A 30 9.39 -5.56 4.47
C ALA A 30 9.17 -7.07 4.30
N LEU A 31 8.46 -7.51 3.26
CA LEU A 31 8.26 -8.93 2.95
C LEU A 31 9.58 -9.66 2.66
N LEU A 32 10.52 -9.03 1.94
CA LEU A 32 11.82 -9.63 1.64
C LEU A 32 12.73 -9.77 2.87
N ILE A 33 12.61 -8.85 3.83
CA ILE A 33 13.36 -8.88 5.09
C ILE A 33 12.72 -9.87 6.07
N LEU A 34 11.40 -9.78 6.25
CA LEU A 34 10.67 -10.58 7.24
C LEU A 34 10.43 -12.02 6.78
N ARG A 35 10.41 -12.26 5.47
CA ARG A 35 10.22 -13.58 4.82
C ARG A 35 9.10 -14.39 5.47
N PRO A 36 7.84 -13.92 5.37
CA PRO A 36 6.73 -14.67 5.94
C PRO A 36 6.65 -16.07 5.34
N ILE A 37 6.26 -17.02 6.16
CA ILE A 37 5.86 -18.35 5.73
C ILE A 37 4.56 -18.22 4.94
N VAL A 38 4.59 -18.66 3.68
CA VAL A 38 3.44 -18.65 2.76
C VAL A 38 2.99 -20.07 2.36
N ASP A 39 3.73 -21.11 2.78
CA ASP A 39 3.29 -22.50 2.68
C ASP A 39 2.86 -22.99 4.07
N SER A 40 1.62 -23.44 4.19
CA SER A 40 1.08 -23.93 5.46
C SER A 40 1.87 -25.12 6.01
N ARG A 41 2.55 -25.90 5.15
CA ARG A 41 3.40 -27.04 5.53
C ARG A 41 4.66 -26.63 6.28
N GLU A 42 5.12 -25.41 6.08
CA GLU A 42 6.30 -24.85 6.74
C GLU A 42 5.96 -24.18 8.08
N CYS A 43 4.67 -24.09 8.44
CA CYS A 43 4.26 -23.49 9.69
C CYS A 43 4.75 -24.32 10.90
N PRO A 44 5.25 -23.66 11.98
CA PRO A 44 5.81 -24.33 13.16
C PRO A 44 4.88 -25.32 13.88
N ASN A 45 3.57 -25.27 13.60
CA ASN A 45 2.55 -26.14 14.18
C ASN A 45 1.68 -26.81 13.10
N HIS A 46 2.25 -27.16 11.94
CA HIS A 46 1.52 -27.82 10.87
C HIS A 46 0.87 -29.12 11.35
N GLY A 47 -0.46 -29.24 11.19
CA GLY A 47 -1.25 -30.37 11.71
C GLY A 47 -1.64 -30.29 13.19
N GLY A 48 -1.27 -29.21 13.88
CA GLY A 48 -1.66 -28.91 15.27
C GLY A 48 -2.78 -27.87 15.37
N ASN A 49 -2.72 -27.00 16.38
CA ASN A 49 -3.81 -26.10 16.76
C ASN A 49 -3.99 -24.84 15.89
N GLY A 50 -3.17 -24.61 14.87
CA GLY A 50 -3.35 -23.45 13.97
C GLY A 50 -3.26 -22.09 14.68
N ASN A 51 -2.19 -21.87 15.45
CA ASN A 51 -2.02 -20.62 16.21
C ASN A 51 -0.59 -20.07 16.11
N ALA A 52 0.06 -20.33 14.98
CA ALA A 52 1.42 -19.91 14.74
C ALA A 52 1.44 -18.61 13.91
N SER A 53 2.44 -17.77 14.18
CA SER A 53 2.73 -16.61 13.34
C SER A 53 3.47 -17.03 12.09
N SER A 54 3.20 -16.36 10.97
CA SER A 54 3.93 -16.53 9.71
C SER A 54 5.31 -15.85 9.72
N PHE A 55 5.57 -14.94 10.65
CA PHE A 55 6.83 -14.17 10.73
C PHE A 55 7.82 -14.67 11.80
N GLY A 56 7.54 -15.81 12.43
CA GLY A 56 8.38 -16.35 13.52
C GLY A 56 8.25 -15.63 14.87
N ASP A 57 7.65 -14.44 14.90
CA ASP A 57 7.24 -13.71 16.10
C ASP A 57 5.84 -13.10 15.87
N ALA A 58 4.87 -13.47 16.72
CA ALA A 58 3.49 -12.99 16.65
C ALA A 58 3.34 -11.46 16.76
N ARG A 59 4.34 -10.74 17.30
CA ARG A 59 4.34 -9.27 17.30
C ARG A 59 4.45 -8.71 15.88
N LEU A 60 5.15 -9.40 14.98
CA LEU A 60 5.35 -8.98 13.60
C LEU A 60 4.06 -9.09 12.78
N ASP A 61 3.13 -9.98 13.15
CA ASP A 61 1.79 -10.06 12.53
C ASP A 61 1.06 -8.72 12.69
N LEU A 62 1.02 -8.18 13.91
CA LEU A 62 0.39 -6.89 14.20
C LEU A 62 1.14 -5.74 13.54
N VAL A 63 2.47 -5.73 13.60
CA VAL A 63 3.30 -4.68 12.96
C VAL A 63 3.05 -4.66 11.46
N PHE A 64 2.96 -5.81 10.80
CA PHE A 64 2.70 -5.91 9.38
C PHE A 64 1.29 -5.40 9.02
N VAL A 65 0.27 -5.75 9.80
CA VAL A 65 -1.09 -5.21 9.62
C VAL A 65 -1.11 -3.68 9.78
N LEU A 66 -0.44 -3.15 10.79
CA LEU A 66 -0.32 -1.70 11.00
C LEU A 66 0.41 -1.02 9.84
N LEU A 67 1.42 -1.68 9.26
CA LEU A 67 2.16 -1.19 8.10
C LEU A 67 1.25 -1.09 6.87
N LEU A 68 0.43 -2.12 6.60
CA LEU A 68 -0.57 -2.10 5.52
C LEU A 68 -1.63 -1.01 5.72
N LEU A 69 -2.13 -0.85 6.95
CA LEU A 69 -3.08 0.22 7.29
C LEU A 69 -2.45 1.61 7.12
N GLY A 70 -1.20 1.78 7.54
CA GLY A 70 -0.44 3.01 7.35
C GLY A 70 -0.26 3.34 5.88
N TRP A 71 0.01 2.33 5.04
CA TRP A 71 0.10 2.50 3.59
C TRP A 71 -1.24 2.93 2.98
N LEU A 72 -2.34 2.26 3.34
CA LEU A 72 -3.68 2.63 2.86
C LEU A 72 -4.06 4.06 3.30
N ALA A 73 -3.78 4.42 4.55
CA ALA A 73 -4.02 5.77 5.06
C ALA A 73 -3.20 6.81 4.29
N ALA A 74 -1.92 6.53 4.00
CA ALA A 74 -1.08 7.42 3.21
C ALA A 74 -1.62 7.62 1.78
N VAL A 75 -2.13 6.56 1.14
CA VAL A 75 -2.79 6.65 -0.17
C VAL A 75 -4.03 7.54 -0.08
N VAL A 76 -4.91 7.33 0.91
CA VAL A 76 -6.11 8.16 1.11
C VAL A 76 -5.75 9.62 1.34
N VAL A 77 -4.77 9.89 2.20
CA VAL A 77 -4.30 11.25 2.48
C VAL A 77 -3.76 11.90 1.21
N GLU A 78 -2.93 11.20 0.43
CA GLU A 78 -2.39 11.75 -0.81
C GLU A 78 -3.51 12.07 -1.82
N GLN A 79 -4.52 11.21 -1.95
CA GLN A 79 -5.68 11.46 -2.81
C GLN A 79 -6.57 12.61 -2.32
N ALA A 80 -6.53 12.94 -1.02
CA ALA A 80 -7.27 14.05 -0.43
C ALA A 80 -6.53 15.40 -0.54
N LEU A 81 -5.24 15.41 -0.89
CA LEU A 81 -4.47 16.64 -0.96
C LEU A 81 -4.81 17.46 -2.22
N PRO A 82 -4.97 18.80 -2.11
CA PRO A 82 -5.27 19.66 -3.25
C PRO A 82 -4.21 19.61 -4.36
N VAL A 83 -2.97 19.27 -3.99
CA VAL A 83 -1.86 19.10 -4.94
C VAL A 83 -2.12 17.98 -5.94
N ALA A 84 -2.86 16.94 -5.56
CA ALA A 84 -3.25 15.83 -6.43
C ALA A 84 -4.38 16.21 -7.41
N TRP A 85 -5.09 17.30 -7.13
CA TRP A 85 -6.27 17.77 -7.89
C TRP A 85 -5.96 18.88 -8.88
N ARG A 86 -4.77 19.48 -8.78
CA ARG A 86 -4.39 20.68 -9.52
C ARG A 86 -4.54 20.46 -11.04
N HIS A 87 -5.32 21.32 -11.68
CA HIS A 87 -5.60 21.31 -13.12
C HIS A 87 -6.38 20.07 -13.65
N ARG A 88 -7.15 19.38 -12.79
CA ARG A 88 -7.95 18.21 -13.18
C ARG A 88 -9.44 18.44 -13.02
N GLN A 89 -10.24 17.71 -13.80
CA GLN A 89 -11.70 17.74 -13.69
C GLN A 89 -12.18 16.85 -12.52
N PRO A 90 -13.35 17.14 -11.92
CA PRO A 90 -13.88 16.38 -10.78
C PRO A 90 -13.98 14.87 -11.04
N VAL A 91 -14.44 14.47 -12.23
CA VAL A 91 -14.58 13.06 -12.62
C VAL A 91 -13.22 12.34 -12.64
N GLU A 92 -12.19 13.00 -13.16
CA GLU A 92 -10.83 12.47 -13.23
C GLU A 92 -10.22 12.31 -11.82
N ILE A 93 -10.51 13.25 -10.92
CA ILE A 93 -10.08 13.19 -9.52
C ILE A 93 -10.71 11.98 -8.83
N THR A 94 -12.03 11.83 -8.93
CA THR A 94 -12.76 10.74 -8.26
C THR A 94 -12.34 9.37 -8.77
N LEU A 95 -12.21 9.20 -10.10
CA LEU A 95 -11.78 7.92 -10.69
C LEU A 95 -10.37 7.54 -10.25
N ARG A 96 -9.43 8.49 -10.22
CA ARG A 96 -8.06 8.22 -9.76
C ARG A 96 -8.00 7.89 -8.29
N ALA A 97 -8.71 8.65 -7.47
CA ALA A 97 -8.77 8.40 -6.04
C ALA A 97 -9.38 7.02 -5.75
N ALA A 98 -10.51 6.71 -6.38
CA ALA A 98 -11.16 5.40 -6.26
C ALA A 98 -10.25 4.26 -6.72
N ALA A 99 -9.60 4.40 -7.88
CA ALA A 99 -8.69 3.37 -8.38
C ALA A 99 -7.49 3.16 -7.45
N ALA A 100 -6.86 4.23 -6.95
CA ALA A 100 -5.73 4.14 -6.04
C ALA A 100 -6.11 3.47 -4.71
N VAL A 101 -7.24 3.88 -4.13
CA VAL A 101 -7.74 3.34 -2.85
C VAL A 101 -8.15 1.88 -3.01
N LEU A 102 -8.91 1.54 -4.05
CA LEU A 102 -9.31 0.16 -4.30
C LEU A 102 -8.09 -0.74 -4.53
N LEU A 103 -7.11 -0.28 -5.31
CA LEU A 103 -5.90 -1.06 -5.57
C LEU A 103 -5.08 -1.29 -4.29
N ALA A 104 -4.88 -0.24 -3.49
CA ALA A 104 -4.17 -0.36 -2.21
C ALA A 104 -4.93 -1.25 -1.22
N LEU A 105 -6.27 -1.14 -1.17
CA LEU A 105 -7.12 -1.95 -0.31
C LEU A 105 -7.07 -3.42 -0.73
N THR A 106 -7.27 -3.74 -2.01
CA THR A 106 -7.21 -5.10 -2.52
C THR A 106 -5.84 -5.72 -2.25
N ALA A 107 -4.75 -5.01 -2.54
CA ALA A 107 -3.40 -5.49 -2.26
C ALA A 107 -3.18 -5.76 -0.77
N SER A 108 -3.61 -4.84 0.10
CA SER A 108 -3.49 -4.99 1.55
C SER A 108 -4.31 -6.17 2.07
N CYS A 109 -5.54 -6.36 1.60
CA CYS A 109 -6.37 -7.49 1.97
C CYS A 109 -5.76 -8.82 1.54
N CYS A 110 -5.28 -8.93 0.29
CA CYS A 110 -4.65 -10.15 -0.19
C CYS A 110 -3.41 -10.50 0.63
N LEU A 111 -2.54 -9.52 0.90
CA LEU A 111 -1.34 -9.74 1.71
C LEU A 111 -1.66 -10.09 3.16
N ALA A 112 -2.63 -9.41 3.77
CA ALA A 112 -3.04 -9.70 5.14
C ALA A 112 -3.66 -11.10 5.26
N VAL A 113 -4.52 -11.51 4.31
CA VAL A 113 -5.10 -12.85 4.29
C VAL A 113 -4.00 -13.90 4.15
N GLU A 114 -3.11 -13.75 3.17
CA GLU A 114 -2.02 -14.70 2.94
C GLU A 114 -1.17 -14.89 4.20
N VAL A 115 -0.79 -13.79 4.85
CA VAL A 115 0.12 -13.81 5.98
C VAL A 115 -0.56 -14.23 7.28
N LEU A 116 -1.80 -13.80 7.53
CA LEU A 116 -2.50 -14.08 8.78
C LEU A 116 -3.16 -15.45 8.80
N VAL A 117 -3.57 -15.99 7.64
CA VAL A 117 -4.33 -17.24 7.57
C VAL A 117 -3.41 -18.44 7.35
N THR A 118 -2.27 -18.31 6.68
CA THR A 118 -1.44 -19.48 6.33
C THR A 118 -1.04 -20.36 7.52
N CYS A 119 -0.80 -19.75 8.69
CA CYS A 119 -0.39 -20.45 9.91
C CYS A 119 -1.44 -20.45 11.05
N HIS A 120 -2.67 -20.02 10.76
CA HIS A 120 -3.83 -20.11 11.65
C HIS A 120 -4.84 -21.13 11.14
#